data_AF-A0A6P7Z212-F1
#
_entry.id   AF-A0A6P7Z212-F1
#
_cell.length_a   1.000
_cell.length_b   1.000
_cell.length_c   1.000
_cell.angle_alpha   90.00
_cell.angle_beta   90.00
_cell.angle_gamma   90.00
#
_symmetry.space_group_name_H-M   'P 1'
#
loop_
_entity.id
_entity.type
_entity.pdbx_description
1 polymer ?
#
loop_
_entity_poly.entity_id
_entity_poly.type
_entity_poly.pdbx_seq_one_letter_code
_entity_poly.pdbx_strand_id
1 'polypeptide(L)'
;MVRCTRKLFPQVIRGPAPHSLTQRAFSGGAPVPWNLLPERLHLTVHQLFRNLWQMAESGTDDILLPAKELVADDAKRSRSDDGENEHSTKRFKGDRCDVQDVHKKYPKRKVVLLLSYSGKGYHGMQRNMGSSQFKTIEGDLIRALVQSGCIPENHGEDMKKMSFQRCARTDKGVSAAGQIVSLKVWLIDDIVEKINDNLPSDIRILGLKRVTSGFNSKSKCDARTYLYMLPTFAFAHKDCDIQVERYRLSRETLQRVNSLLACYKGTHNFHSFTSQKGPRDPSAKRYIMEIHCEEPFVREGLEFAEIKVKGQSFMMHQIRKMIGLVIAVLKGYAPDSIMERSWGEEKVHIPKVPGLGLVLERVHFEKYNRRFGSDGLHEALEWTGEEQKIAGFKEQYIYPTIIKTELEEKSMLNWLNTLPIHDFDVTASGVQLDEGNSKENEALEGSDDGGDSD
;
A
#
# COMPACT_ATOMS: atom_id res chain seq x y z
N MET A 1 53.20 -25.24 -8.23
CA MET A 1 53.73 -26.58 -7.88
C MET A 1 53.91 -26.62 -6.37
N VAL A 2 53.33 -27.62 -5.69
CA VAL A 2 53.55 -28.05 -4.29
C VAL A 2 53.13 -27.05 -3.18
N ARG A 3 51.91 -27.19 -2.63
CA ARG A 3 51.49 -27.95 -1.42
C ARG A 3 52.07 -27.44 -0.09
N CYS A 4 51.18 -27.06 0.83
CA CYS A 4 51.41 -27.24 2.27
C CYS A 4 50.12 -27.70 2.96
N THR A 5 50.25 -28.74 3.79
CA THR A 5 49.21 -29.64 4.29
C THR A 5 48.89 -29.41 5.78
N ARG A 6 47.66 -29.79 6.14
CA ARG A 6 47.04 -29.93 7.47
C ARG A 6 47.90 -30.63 8.55
N LYS A 7 47.62 -30.32 9.82
CA LYS A 7 47.74 -31.25 10.97
C LYS A 7 46.54 -31.11 11.94
N LEU A 8 46.12 -32.25 12.50
CA LEU A 8 45.01 -32.51 13.42
C LEU A 8 45.48 -32.54 14.91
N PHE A 9 44.58 -32.16 15.83
CA PHE A 9 44.18 -32.68 17.18
C PHE A 9 45.19 -33.24 18.21
N PRO A 10 44.93 -33.14 19.55
CA PRO A 10 44.03 -34.08 20.27
C PRO A 10 43.24 -33.56 21.51
N GLN A 11 42.29 -34.40 21.97
CA GLN A 11 41.49 -34.31 23.20
C GLN A 11 42.23 -34.78 24.47
N VAL A 12 41.79 -34.33 25.67
CA VAL A 12 41.97 -35.02 26.96
C VAL A 12 40.74 -34.83 27.88
N ILE A 13 40.40 -35.88 28.62
CA ILE A 13 39.25 -36.15 29.52
C ILE A 13 39.71 -36.10 31.00
N ARG A 14 38.85 -35.69 31.97
CA ARG A 14 38.64 -36.28 33.35
C ARG A 14 37.65 -35.46 34.22
N GLY A 15 36.67 -36.12 34.87
CA GLY A 15 35.72 -35.59 35.92
C GLY A 15 36.20 -35.90 37.36
N PRO A 16 35.36 -36.03 38.44
CA PRO A 16 33.90 -35.86 38.63
C PRO A 16 33.47 -35.00 39.89
N ALA A 17 32.19 -35.10 40.29
CA ALA A 17 31.32 -34.26 41.16
C ALA A 17 31.63 -34.10 42.68
N PRO A 18 30.82 -33.33 43.47
CA PRO A 18 29.66 -33.95 44.17
C PRO A 18 28.34 -33.13 44.23
N HIS A 19 27.31 -33.81 44.75
CA HIS A 19 25.85 -33.60 44.74
C HIS A 19 25.23 -32.63 45.77
N SER A 20 24.11 -31.99 45.40
CA SER A 20 22.80 -32.01 46.10
C SER A 20 21.72 -31.34 45.19
N LEU A 21 20.82 -32.08 44.53
CA LEU A 21 19.41 -32.36 44.92
C LEU A 21 18.68 -31.11 45.44
N THR A 22 17.73 -30.50 44.70
CA THR A 22 16.36 -31.01 44.48
C THR A 22 15.63 -30.44 43.22
N GLN A 23 14.96 -31.34 42.48
CA GLN A 23 13.71 -31.22 41.67
C GLN A 23 13.65 -30.18 40.51
N ARG A 24 13.88 -30.51 39.21
CA ARG A 24 12.95 -31.12 38.19
C ARG A 24 11.49 -30.62 38.29
N ALA A 25 10.76 -30.24 37.25
CA ALA A 25 10.92 -30.04 35.80
C ALA A 25 9.66 -29.22 35.37
N PHE A 26 9.71 -28.28 34.43
CA PHE A 26 9.34 -28.53 33.03
C PHE A 26 9.93 -27.43 32.13
N SER A 27 10.63 -27.88 31.10
CA SER A 27 11.17 -27.13 29.98
C SER A 27 10.08 -26.70 28.99
N GLY A 28 10.31 -25.54 28.36
CA GLY A 28 9.94 -25.16 27.00
C GLY A 28 8.72 -25.80 26.34
N GLY A 29 7.65 -25.02 26.21
CA GLY A 29 6.59 -25.23 25.24
C GLY A 29 6.51 -24.04 24.29
N ALA A 30 6.48 -24.31 22.98
CA ALA A 30 6.17 -23.35 21.93
C ALA A 30 4.77 -22.72 22.14
N PRO A 31 4.49 -21.50 21.64
CA PRO A 31 3.16 -20.91 21.75
C PRO A 31 2.13 -21.80 21.04
N VAL A 32 1.04 -22.11 21.75
CA VAL A 32 -0.07 -22.92 21.22
C VAL A 32 -0.82 -22.10 20.16
N PRO A 33 -1.03 -22.63 18.94
CA PRO A 33 -1.85 -21.98 17.92
C PRO A 33 -3.29 -21.75 18.41
N TRP A 34 -3.87 -20.62 18.04
CA TRP A 34 -5.25 -20.19 18.36
C TRP A 34 -6.33 -21.26 18.16
N ASN A 35 -6.05 -22.24 17.30
CA ASN A 35 -6.96 -23.28 16.83
C ASN A 35 -7.14 -24.45 17.81
N LEU A 36 -6.52 -24.39 19.01
CA LEU A 36 -6.53 -25.47 20.01
C LEU A 36 -7.14 -25.07 21.37
N LEU A 37 -7.79 -23.90 21.47
CA LEU A 37 -8.52 -23.50 22.67
C LEU A 37 -9.98 -24.00 22.62
N PRO A 38 -10.52 -24.62 23.69
CA PRO A 38 -11.93 -25.01 23.75
C PRO A 38 -12.86 -23.80 23.66
N GLU A 39 -13.97 -23.92 22.91
CA GLU A 39 -14.95 -22.84 22.62
C GLU A 39 -15.45 -22.06 23.86
N ARG A 40 -15.43 -22.67 25.05
CA ARG A 40 -15.84 -22.02 26.30
C ARG A 40 -14.87 -20.93 26.81
N LEU A 41 -13.62 -20.88 26.35
CA LEU A 41 -12.66 -19.83 26.72
C LEU A 41 -12.72 -18.60 25.80
N HIS A 42 -13.18 -18.78 24.55
CA HIS A 42 -13.37 -17.69 23.59
C HIS A 42 -14.47 -16.70 24.01
N LEU A 43 -15.57 -17.22 24.54
CA LEU A 43 -16.70 -16.40 25.01
C LEU A 43 -16.32 -15.54 26.22
N THR A 44 -15.49 -16.05 27.13
CA THR A 44 -15.09 -15.35 28.36
C THR A 44 -14.16 -14.17 28.07
N VAL A 45 -13.24 -14.31 27.10
CA VAL A 45 -12.35 -13.23 26.67
C VAL A 45 -13.11 -12.13 25.91
N HIS A 46 -14.05 -12.51 25.05
CA HIS A 46 -14.91 -11.54 24.35
C HIS A 46 -15.83 -10.77 25.30
N GLN A 47 -16.30 -11.39 26.37
CA GLN A 47 -17.12 -10.75 27.39
C GLN A 47 -16.29 -9.79 28.27
N LEU A 48 -15.05 -10.17 28.62
CA LEU A 48 -14.12 -9.30 29.35
C LEU A 48 -13.74 -8.06 28.54
N PHE A 49 -13.49 -8.20 27.23
CA PHE A 49 -13.24 -7.05 26.34
C PHE A 49 -14.45 -6.13 26.21
N ARG A 50 -15.68 -6.69 26.15
CA ARG A 50 -16.91 -5.89 26.08
C ARG A 50 -17.18 -5.11 27.37
N ASN A 51 -16.88 -5.71 28.52
CA ASN A 51 -17.06 -5.08 29.83
C ASN A 51 -16.00 -3.99 30.09
N LEU A 52 -14.75 -4.21 29.66
CA LEU A 52 -13.68 -3.19 29.72
C LEU A 52 -13.97 -2.00 28.79
N TRP A 53 -14.59 -2.25 27.63
CA TRP A 53 -15.02 -1.19 26.71
C TRP A 53 -16.18 -0.35 27.28
N GLN A 54 -17.19 -0.98 27.89
CA GLN A 54 -18.31 -0.27 28.54
C GLN A 54 -17.89 0.53 29.78
N MET A 55 -16.84 0.09 30.48
CA MET A 55 -16.24 0.87 31.57
C MET A 55 -15.48 2.11 31.07
N ALA A 56 -14.96 2.10 29.85
CA ALA A 56 -14.29 3.25 29.24
C ALA A 56 -15.27 4.30 28.69
N GLU A 57 -16.51 3.91 28.35
CA GLU A 57 -17.54 4.80 27.79
C GLU A 57 -18.40 5.54 28.84
N SER A 58 -18.27 5.23 30.14
CA SER A 58 -19.15 5.75 31.19
C SER A 58 -18.51 6.71 32.21
N GLY A 59 -17.29 7.19 31.97
CA GLY A 59 -16.62 8.16 32.86
C GLY A 59 -16.76 9.61 32.39
N THR A 60 -17.72 10.35 32.96
CA THR A 60 -17.84 11.81 32.87
C THR A 60 -16.82 12.53 33.76
N ASP A 61 -16.21 13.59 33.23
CA ASP A 61 -15.38 14.58 33.95
C ASP A 61 -16.15 15.24 35.11
N ASP A 62 -15.50 15.43 36.27
CA ASP A 62 -15.33 16.77 36.86
C ASP A 62 -14.44 16.81 38.14
N ILE A 63 -13.73 17.94 38.29
CA ILE A 63 -13.26 18.61 39.53
C ILE A 63 -11.94 18.14 40.22
N LEU A 64 -10.85 18.94 40.10
CA LEU A 64 -10.33 19.90 41.13
C LEU A 64 -8.83 20.23 40.91
N LEU A 65 -8.51 21.51 40.73
CA LEU A 65 -7.17 22.09 40.94
C LEU A 65 -6.86 22.21 42.45
N PRO A 66 -5.59 22.09 42.86
CA PRO A 66 -4.87 23.26 43.42
C PRO A 66 -3.37 23.20 43.02
N ALA A 67 -2.45 24.12 43.35
CA ALA A 67 -2.38 25.52 43.72
C ALA A 67 -0.86 25.86 43.72
N LYS A 68 -0.53 27.14 43.64
CA LYS A 68 0.82 27.74 43.66
C LYS A 68 1.72 27.19 44.78
N GLU A 69 3.00 26.98 44.44
CA GLU A 69 4.09 27.06 45.42
C GLU A 69 5.07 28.18 45.03
N LEU A 70 5.23 29.09 45.99
CA LEU A 70 6.16 30.19 46.05
C LEU A 70 7.49 29.67 46.57
N VAL A 71 8.60 30.01 45.92
CA VAL A 71 9.91 30.05 46.57
C VAL A 71 10.56 31.38 46.21
N ALA A 72 10.73 32.20 47.24
CA ALA A 72 11.64 33.33 47.27
C ALA A 72 13.05 32.79 47.58
N ASP A 73 14.09 33.41 47.01
CA ASP A 73 15.15 33.97 47.86
C ASP A 73 16.15 34.85 47.07
N ASP A 74 16.24 36.05 47.62
CA ASP A 74 17.41 36.84 47.96
C ASP A 74 18.25 37.66 46.96
N ALA A 75 18.43 38.90 47.44
CA ALA A 75 19.12 40.01 46.85
C ALA A 75 20.62 40.00 47.17
N LYS A 76 21.44 40.49 46.23
CA LYS A 76 22.73 41.12 46.55
C LYS A 76 22.84 42.48 45.85
N ARG A 77 22.85 43.52 46.68
CA ARG A 77 23.30 44.88 46.36
C ARG A 77 24.83 44.94 46.46
N SER A 78 25.49 45.53 45.46
CA SER A 78 26.72 46.29 45.65
C SER A 78 26.70 47.54 44.77
N ARG A 79 27.30 48.60 45.30
CA ARG A 79 27.12 50.02 44.98
C ARG A 79 28.21 50.50 43.99
N SER A 80 27.78 51.38 43.08
CA SER A 80 28.43 52.60 42.50
C SER A 80 29.86 52.55 41.93
N ASP A 81 30.02 53.00 40.68
CA ASP A 81 30.83 54.21 40.36
C ASP A 81 30.43 54.84 39.00
N ASP A 82 30.70 56.14 38.88
CA ASP A 82 30.19 57.14 37.93
C ASP A 82 30.76 57.10 36.49
N GLY A 83 30.08 57.79 35.56
CA GLY A 83 30.60 58.11 34.23
C GLY A 83 29.57 58.69 33.25
N GLU A 84 29.42 60.01 33.25
CA GLU A 84 28.57 60.85 32.39
C GLU A 84 28.88 60.72 30.88
N ASN A 85 27.86 60.78 30.01
CA ASN A 85 27.75 61.85 29.00
C ASN A 85 26.36 61.89 28.34
N GLU A 86 25.82 63.11 28.22
CA GLU A 86 24.47 63.43 27.72
C GLU A 86 24.39 63.67 26.19
N HIS A 87 23.13 63.62 25.73
CA HIS A 87 22.51 64.36 24.62
C HIS A 87 22.63 63.84 23.17
N SER A 88 21.50 63.30 22.65
CA SER A 88 20.63 64.09 21.74
C SER A 88 19.26 63.45 21.47
N THR A 89 18.22 64.21 21.82
CA THR A 89 16.90 64.42 21.16
C THR A 89 15.97 63.24 20.83
N LYS A 90 14.85 63.22 21.59
CA LYS A 90 13.55 62.61 21.28
C LYS A 90 12.95 63.11 19.96
N ARG A 91 12.37 62.20 19.18
CA ARG A 91 11.19 62.46 18.33
C ARG A 91 10.21 61.31 18.48
N PHE A 92 9.04 61.61 19.07
CA PHE A 92 7.93 60.68 19.24
C PHE A 92 6.99 60.71 18.03
N LYS A 93 6.35 59.55 17.81
CA LYS A 93 5.03 59.30 17.22
C LYS A 93 4.99 58.90 15.74
N GLY A 94 4.71 57.61 15.56
CA GLY A 94 4.24 56.96 14.36
C GLY A 94 3.76 55.57 14.73
N ASP A 95 2.72 55.51 15.56
CA ASP A 95 2.04 54.29 15.98
C ASP A 95 1.34 53.69 14.76
N ARG A 96 1.96 52.68 14.15
CA ARG A 96 1.28 51.72 13.28
C ARG A 96 1.45 50.37 13.93
N CYS A 97 0.33 49.76 14.27
CA CYS A 97 0.26 48.34 14.58
C CYS A 97 0.73 47.57 13.35
N ASP A 98 2.04 47.32 13.25
CA ASP A 98 2.56 46.24 12.44
C ASP A 98 2.07 44.97 13.12
N VAL A 99 1.00 44.39 12.55
CA VAL A 99 0.68 42.98 12.74
C VAL A 99 1.90 42.24 12.19
N GLN A 100 2.85 41.95 13.08
CA GLN A 100 3.97 41.07 12.78
C GLN A 100 3.37 39.69 12.55
N ASP A 101 3.05 39.39 11.30
CA ASP A 101 2.84 38.03 10.85
C ASP A 101 4.22 37.36 10.90
N VAL A 102 4.54 36.80 12.07
CA VAL A 102 5.74 35.99 12.29
C VAL A 102 5.50 34.72 11.47
N HIS A 103 5.80 34.76 10.17
CA HIS A 103 5.85 33.57 9.33
C HIS A 103 6.88 32.62 9.94
N LYS A 104 6.40 31.70 10.77
CA LYS A 104 7.19 30.61 11.36
C LYS A 104 7.84 29.87 10.21
N LYS A 105 9.15 30.05 10.05
CA LYS A 105 9.89 29.54 8.89
C LYS A 105 10.08 28.04 9.05
N TYR A 106 9.15 27.25 8.53
CA TYR A 106 9.20 25.80 8.64
C TYR A 106 10.34 25.21 7.80
N PRO A 107 11.11 24.23 8.34
CA PRO A 107 12.19 23.61 7.60
C PRO A 107 11.66 22.76 6.45
N LYS A 108 12.22 22.95 5.25
CA LYS A 108 11.93 22.10 4.08
C LYS A 108 12.63 20.75 4.26
N ARG A 109 11.88 19.65 4.27
CA ARG A 109 12.39 18.29 4.48
C ARG A 109 11.84 17.31 3.45
N LYS A 110 12.62 16.28 3.11
CA LYS A 110 12.16 15.15 2.32
C LYS A 110 11.42 14.18 3.25
N VAL A 111 10.20 13.84 2.88
CA VAL A 111 9.33 12.95 3.65
C VAL A 111 8.80 11.83 2.76
N VAL A 112 8.32 10.78 3.42
CA VAL A 112 7.51 9.71 2.86
C VAL A 112 6.16 9.74 3.54
N LEU A 113 5.09 9.63 2.75
CA LEU A 113 3.73 9.53 3.25
C LEU A 113 3.17 8.14 2.97
N LEU A 114 2.52 7.57 3.98
CA LEU A 114 1.65 6.41 3.86
C LEU A 114 0.23 6.89 3.55
N LEU A 115 -0.22 6.58 2.34
CA LEU A 115 -1.48 7.04 1.76
C LEU A 115 -2.42 5.84 1.55
N SER A 116 -3.66 5.97 1.97
CA SER A 116 -4.76 5.04 1.65
C SER A 116 -5.88 5.75 0.91
N TYR A 117 -6.51 5.05 -0.03
CA TYR A 117 -7.66 5.58 -0.76
C TYR A 117 -8.56 4.49 -1.36
N SER A 118 -9.85 4.83 -1.52
CA SER A 118 -10.77 4.11 -2.41
C SER A 118 -10.60 4.61 -3.85
N GLY A 119 -10.46 3.70 -4.80
CA GLY A 119 -10.23 4.05 -6.21
C GLY A 119 -11.51 4.44 -6.98
N LYS A 120 -12.70 4.20 -6.41
CA LYS A 120 -13.98 4.45 -7.10
C LYS A 120 -14.14 5.94 -7.42
N GLY A 121 -14.46 6.27 -8.66
CA GLY A 121 -14.61 7.65 -9.12
C GLY A 121 -13.32 8.35 -9.55
N TYR A 122 -12.15 7.72 -9.35
CA TYR A 122 -10.85 8.27 -9.75
C TYR A 122 -10.28 7.57 -10.99
N HIS A 123 -9.60 8.34 -11.84
CA HIS A 123 -8.90 7.84 -13.02
C HIS A 123 -7.45 7.41 -12.69
N GLY A 124 -7.29 6.77 -11.53
CA GLY A 124 -6.02 6.25 -11.04
C GLY A 124 -5.23 7.26 -10.20
N MET A 125 -4.01 6.86 -9.86
CA MET A 125 -3.12 7.65 -9.00
C MET A 125 -2.60 8.91 -9.68
N GLN A 126 -2.01 8.77 -10.88
CA GLN A 126 -1.23 9.82 -11.53
C GLN A 126 -2.12 10.82 -12.26
N ARG A 127 -1.77 12.11 -12.20
CA ARG A 127 -2.40 13.15 -13.03
C ARG A 127 -2.05 12.94 -14.51
N ASN A 128 -3.07 12.89 -15.38
CA ASN A 128 -2.86 12.94 -16.82
C ASN A 128 -2.81 14.41 -17.26
N MET A 129 -1.69 14.84 -17.85
CA MET A 129 -1.51 16.19 -18.37
C MET A 129 -2.30 16.31 -19.68
N GLY A 130 -3.49 16.93 -19.65
CA GLY A 130 -4.32 17.15 -20.83
C GLY A 130 -5.82 17.00 -20.58
N SER A 131 -6.21 16.20 -19.58
CA SER A 131 -7.62 15.93 -19.28
C SER A 131 -7.96 16.41 -17.87
N SER A 132 -8.20 17.72 -17.70
CA SER A 132 -8.62 18.29 -16.41
C SER A 132 -10.01 17.81 -15.95
N GLN A 133 -10.74 17.09 -16.81
CA GLN A 133 -12.08 16.58 -16.51
C GLN A 133 -12.06 15.41 -15.51
N PHE A 134 -10.96 14.67 -15.42
CA PHE A 134 -10.92 13.44 -14.62
C PHE A 134 -10.16 13.61 -13.30
N LYS A 135 -10.86 13.38 -12.18
CA LYS A 135 -10.26 13.40 -10.85
C LYS A 135 -9.26 12.26 -10.68
N THR A 136 -8.13 12.55 -10.04
CA THR A 136 -7.04 11.60 -9.74
C THR A 136 -6.61 11.76 -8.29
N ILE A 137 -6.06 10.71 -7.69
CA ILE A 137 -5.63 10.74 -6.28
C ILE A 137 -4.54 11.79 -6.06
N GLU A 138 -3.58 11.89 -6.99
CA GLU A 138 -2.57 12.96 -6.95
C GLU A 138 -3.21 14.35 -7.07
N GLY A 139 -4.26 14.52 -7.87
CA GLY A 139 -4.97 15.79 -7.95
C GLY A 139 -5.48 16.26 -6.57
N ASP A 140 -6.13 15.38 -5.83
CA ASP A 140 -6.70 15.69 -4.51
C ASP A 140 -5.62 15.85 -3.44
N LEU A 141 -4.60 14.99 -3.45
CA LEU A 141 -3.43 15.09 -2.56
C LEU A 141 -2.69 16.43 -2.74
N ILE A 142 -2.48 16.86 -3.99
CA ILE A 142 -1.74 18.09 -4.28
C ILE A 142 -2.54 19.31 -3.85
N ARG A 143 -3.86 19.33 -4.10
CA ARG A 143 -4.72 20.41 -3.60
C ARG A 143 -4.65 20.51 -2.07
N ALA A 144 -4.75 19.39 -1.36
CA ALA A 144 -4.65 19.36 0.10
C ALA A 144 -3.27 19.81 0.62
N LEU A 145 -2.18 19.47 -0.08
CA LEU A 145 -0.82 19.91 0.28
C LEU A 145 -0.63 21.43 0.10
N VAL A 146 -1.25 22.04 -0.92
CA VAL A 146 -1.22 23.49 -1.13
C VAL A 146 -2.08 24.20 -0.07
N GLN A 147 -3.31 23.72 0.15
CA GLN A 147 -4.25 24.31 1.10
C GLN A 147 -3.75 24.26 2.55
N SER A 148 -3.08 23.17 2.93
CA SER A 148 -2.46 23.03 4.26
C SER A 148 -1.16 23.85 4.43
N GLY A 149 -0.67 24.51 3.39
CA GLY A 149 0.58 25.26 3.43
C GLY A 149 1.84 24.39 3.50
N CYS A 150 1.74 23.10 3.15
CA CYS A 150 2.89 22.18 3.12
C CYS A 150 3.80 22.42 1.93
N ILE A 151 3.24 22.91 0.81
CA ILE A 151 3.95 23.27 -0.41
C ILE A 151 3.42 24.61 -0.97
N PRO A 152 4.27 25.39 -1.65
CA PRO A 152 3.80 26.55 -2.41
C PRO A 152 3.03 26.12 -3.67
N GLU A 153 2.15 26.99 -4.15
CA GLU A 153 1.29 26.73 -5.33
C GLU A 153 2.08 26.35 -6.59
N ASN A 154 3.21 27.01 -6.83
CA ASN A 154 4.08 26.73 -7.97
C ASN A 154 4.71 25.31 -7.97
N HIS A 155 4.75 24.62 -6.82
CA HIS A 155 5.13 23.19 -6.72
C HIS A 155 3.95 22.25 -6.97
N GLY A 156 2.72 22.72 -6.78
CA GLY A 156 1.49 21.98 -7.11
C GLY A 156 1.25 21.94 -8.63
N GLU A 157 1.62 23.01 -9.33
CA GLU A 157 1.64 23.08 -10.80
C GLU A 157 2.74 22.17 -11.39
N ASP A 158 3.96 22.28 -10.86
CA ASP A 158 5.10 21.44 -11.26
C ASP A 158 5.62 20.59 -10.10
N MET A 159 5.11 19.35 -10.06
CA MET A 159 5.45 18.35 -9.06
C MET A 159 6.94 17.97 -9.06
N LYS A 160 7.70 18.27 -10.14
CA LYS A 160 9.16 18.02 -10.19
C LYS A 160 9.90 18.91 -9.18
N LYS A 161 9.42 20.13 -8.92
CA LYS A 161 10.05 21.10 -7.98
C LYS A 161 10.08 20.63 -6.52
N MET A 162 9.12 19.79 -6.13
CA MET A 162 9.11 19.12 -4.81
C MET A 162 9.65 17.69 -4.85
N SER A 163 10.23 17.25 -5.96
CA SER A 163 10.77 15.90 -6.15
C SER A 163 9.73 14.82 -5.80
N PHE A 164 8.48 14.99 -6.24
CA PHE A 164 7.39 14.06 -5.95
C PHE A 164 7.60 12.73 -6.70
N GLN A 165 7.47 11.61 -5.98
CA GLN A 165 7.57 10.26 -6.50
C GLN A 165 6.53 9.37 -5.83
N ARG A 166 6.06 8.36 -6.56
CA ARG A 166 5.06 7.37 -6.12
C ARG A 166 5.58 5.95 -6.33
N CYS A 167 5.27 5.03 -5.42
CA CYS A 167 5.74 3.65 -5.52
C CYS A 167 4.96 2.81 -6.52
N ALA A 168 3.66 3.06 -6.65
CA ALA A 168 2.77 2.38 -7.57
C ALA A 168 1.92 3.39 -8.34
N ARG A 169 1.77 3.16 -9.65
CA ARG A 169 0.78 3.84 -10.49
C ARG A 169 -0.42 2.90 -10.58
N THR A 170 -1.43 3.15 -9.75
CA THR A 170 -2.67 2.37 -9.78
C THR A 170 -3.54 2.84 -10.95
N ASP A 171 -4.15 1.87 -11.65
CA ASP A 171 -5.06 2.13 -12.77
C ASP A 171 -6.38 2.75 -12.30
N LYS A 172 -7.22 3.20 -13.23
CA LYS A 172 -8.59 3.67 -12.97
C LYS A 172 -9.38 2.66 -12.12
N GLY A 173 -10.01 3.15 -11.05
CA GLY A 173 -10.84 2.35 -10.15
C GLY A 173 -10.08 1.48 -9.13
N VAL A 174 -8.75 1.42 -9.20
CA VAL A 174 -7.93 0.59 -8.29
C VAL A 174 -7.72 1.32 -6.96
N SER A 175 -7.94 0.61 -5.85
CA SER A 175 -7.78 1.16 -4.50
C SER A 175 -6.37 0.92 -3.93
N ALA A 176 -6.02 1.57 -2.82
CA ALA A 176 -4.79 1.28 -2.10
C ALA A 176 -4.96 1.42 -0.58
N ALA A 177 -4.47 0.45 0.17
CA ALA A 177 -4.35 0.49 1.62
C ALA A 177 -2.95 0.91 2.09
N GLY A 178 -1.96 0.81 1.20
CA GLY A 178 -0.56 1.09 1.55
C GLY A 178 0.22 1.75 0.42
N GLN A 179 -0.36 2.77 -0.24
CA GLN A 179 0.37 3.56 -1.21
C GLN A 179 1.46 4.38 -0.51
N ILE A 180 2.61 4.48 -1.16
CA ILE A 180 3.74 5.24 -0.63
C ILE A 180 4.16 6.31 -1.64
N VAL A 181 4.22 7.55 -1.17
CA VAL A 181 4.71 8.69 -1.93
C VAL A 181 5.87 9.36 -1.20
N SER A 182 6.81 9.96 -1.94
CA SER A 182 7.91 10.72 -1.35
C SER A 182 8.04 12.09 -2.02
N LEU A 183 8.22 13.13 -1.23
CA LEU A 183 8.20 14.53 -1.68
C LEU A 183 8.92 15.44 -0.68
N LYS A 184 9.24 16.66 -1.08
CA LYS A 184 9.82 17.71 -0.24
C LYS A 184 8.72 18.69 0.18
N VAL A 185 8.50 18.81 1.48
CA VAL A 185 7.47 19.69 2.08
C VAL A 185 8.08 20.58 3.15
N TRP A 186 7.40 21.67 3.49
CA TRP A 186 7.61 22.36 4.75
C TRP A 186 7.00 21.53 5.87
N LEU A 187 7.82 21.16 6.86
CA LEU A 187 7.37 20.34 7.97
C LEU A 187 6.65 21.22 9.00
N ILE A 188 5.36 21.43 8.77
CA ILE A 188 4.47 22.17 9.67
C ILE A 188 4.08 21.32 10.88
N ASP A 189 3.65 21.97 11.95
CA ASP A 189 3.08 21.31 13.12
C ASP A 189 1.76 20.62 12.71
N ASP A 190 1.52 19.40 13.19
CA ASP A 190 0.33 18.57 12.92
C ASP A 190 0.04 18.37 11.42
N ILE A 191 1.11 18.24 10.63
CA ILE A 191 1.07 18.11 9.17
C ILE A 191 0.10 17.03 8.65
N VAL A 192 0.00 15.87 9.33
CA VAL A 192 -0.88 14.79 8.88
C VAL A 192 -2.35 15.17 9.02
N GLU A 193 -2.72 15.78 10.15
CA GLU A 193 -4.09 16.22 10.43
C GLU A 193 -4.49 17.33 9.46
N LYS A 194 -3.67 18.37 9.31
CA LYS A 194 -3.93 19.49 8.38
C LYS A 194 -4.08 19.05 6.92
N ILE A 195 -3.31 18.05 6.48
CA ILE A 195 -3.49 17.50 5.12
C ILE A 195 -4.83 16.74 5.06
N ASN A 196 -5.13 15.90 6.05
CA ASN A 196 -6.37 15.10 6.08
C ASN A 196 -7.64 15.95 6.16
N ASP A 197 -7.61 17.12 6.82
CA ASP A 197 -8.74 18.06 6.89
C ASP A 197 -9.14 18.60 5.52
N ASN A 198 -8.20 18.64 4.58
CA ASN A 198 -8.40 19.09 3.20
C ASN A 198 -8.60 17.91 2.22
N LEU A 199 -8.64 16.67 2.71
CA LEU A 199 -8.86 15.47 1.90
C LEU A 199 -10.28 14.91 2.10
N PRO A 200 -10.90 14.41 1.02
CA PRO A 200 -12.18 13.71 1.13
C PRO A 200 -12.03 12.43 1.97
N SER A 201 -13.12 11.94 2.57
CA SER A 201 -13.09 10.83 3.55
C SER A 201 -12.53 9.53 2.99
N ASP A 202 -12.61 9.34 1.68
CA ASP A 202 -12.12 8.21 0.93
C ASP A 202 -10.62 8.30 0.57
N ILE A 203 -9.90 9.33 1.02
CA ILE A 203 -8.45 9.48 0.92
C ILE A 203 -7.87 9.91 2.26
N ARG A 204 -6.90 9.17 2.80
CA ARG A 204 -6.26 9.47 4.10
C ARG A 204 -4.76 9.25 4.08
N ILE A 205 -4.04 10.19 4.70
CA ILE A 205 -2.65 10.04 5.11
C ILE A 205 -2.66 9.36 6.49
N LEU A 206 -2.11 8.14 6.55
CA LEU A 206 -2.10 7.33 7.77
C LEU A 206 -0.80 7.50 8.57
N GLY A 207 0.28 7.90 7.89
CA GLY A 207 1.60 8.07 8.49
C GLY A 207 2.53 8.94 7.67
N LEU A 208 3.53 9.51 8.34
CA LEU A 208 4.58 10.33 7.75
C LEU A 208 5.92 9.99 8.39
N LYS A 209 6.95 9.77 7.58
CA LYS A 209 8.33 9.60 8.05
C LYS A 209 9.29 10.50 7.31
N ARG A 210 10.31 11.02 8.02
CA ARG A 210 11.40 11.79 7.41
C ARG A 210 12.41 10.83 6.81
N VAL A 211 12.98 11.20 5.67
CA VAL A 211 13.98 10.41 4.95
C VAL A 211 15.12 11.28 4.45
N THR A 212 16.18 10.65 3.93
CA THR A 212 17.28 11.36 3.28
C THR A 212 16.81 12.19 2.10
N SER A 213 17.52 13.29 1.82
CA SER A 213 17.21 14.19 0.71
C SER A 213 17.19 13.50 -0.66
N GLY A 214 18.02 12.47 -0.84
CA GLY A 214 18.13 11.65 -2.06
C GLY A 214 17.19 10.43 -2.11
N PHE A 215 16.34 10.21 -1.11
CA PHE A 215 15.41 9.10 -1.13
C PHE A 215 14.37 9.23 -2.25
N ASN A 216 14.20 8.17 -3.02
CA ASN A 216 13.16 8.04 -4.04
C ASN A 216 12.37 6.76 -3.78
N SER A 217 11.10 6.92 -3.42
CA SER A 217 10.22 5.82 -3.05
C SER A 217 10.01 4.80 -4.17
N LYS A 218 9.99 5.23 -5.45
CA LYS A 218 9.84 4.35 -6.61
C LYS A 218 11.04 3.42 -6.80
N SER A 219 12.25 3.97 -6.70
CA SER A 219 13.49 3.22 -6.98
C SER A 219 13.98 2.38 -5.80
N LYS A 220 13.64 2.78 -4.57
CA LYS A 220 13.99 2.03 -3.35
C LYS A 220 12.98 0.94 -2.97
N CYS A 221 11.83 0.88 -3.64
CA CYS A 221 10.82 -0.17 -3.44
C CYS A 221 11.30 -1.51 -4.01
N ASP A 222 11.20 -2.56 -3.21
CA ASP A 222 11.67 -3.91 -3.55
C ASP A 222 10.59 -4.81 -4.13
N ALA A 223 9.40 -4.75 -3.54
CA ALA A 223 8.25 -5.55 -3.93
C ALA A 223 6.95 -4.82 -3.60
N ARG A 224 5.86 -5.27 -4.20
CA ARG A 224 4.51 -4.84 -3.87
C ARG A 224 3.65 -6.07 -3.61
N THR A 225 2.79 -5.98 -2.60
CA THR A 225 1.70 -6.92 -2.38
C THR A 225 0.40 -6.26 -2.80
N TYR A 226 -0.32 -6.92 -3.69
CA TYR A 226 -1.68 -6.56 -4.06
C TYR A 226 -2.64 -7.63 -3.58
N LEU A 227 -3.86 -7.20 -3.34
CA LEU A 227 -5.01 -8.03 -3.05
C LEU A 227 -6.06 -7.80 -4.13
N TYR A 228 -6.72 -8.85 -4.58
CA TYR A 228 -7.85 -8.76 -5.48
C TYR A 228 -9.06 -9.43 -4.85
N MET A 229 -10.01 -8.61 -4.40
CA MET A 229 -11.27 -9.07 -3.85
C MET A 229 -12.27 -9.28 -4.99
N LEU A 230 -12.92 -10.44 -5.02
CA LEU A 230 -13.89 -10.77 -6.04
C LEU A 230 -15.02 -11.67 -5.51
N PRO A 231 -16.22 -11.58 -6.08
CA PRO A 231 -17.27 -12.55 -5.83
C PRO A 231 -16.87 -13.96 -6.30
N THR A 232 -17.15 -14.99 -5.50
CA THR A 232 -16.66 -16.36 -5.76
C THR A 232 -17.31 -17.02 -6.97
N PHE A 233 -18.49 -16.57 -7.41
CA PHE A 233 -19.13 -17.05 -8.64
C PHE A 233 -18.26 -16.84 -9.90
N ALA A 234 -17.23 -15.99 -9.81
CA ALA A 234 -16.21 -15.88 -10.83
C ALA A 234 -15.48 -17.22 -11.09
N PHE A 235 -15.38 -18.11 -10.10
CA PHE A 235 -14.75 -19.42 -10.23
C PHE A 235 -15.72 -20.55 -10.62
N ALA A 236 -17.02 -20.26 -10.70
CA ALA A 236 -18.02 -21.26 -11.02
C ALA A 236 -17.89 -21.74 -12.48
N HIS A 237 -17.84 -23.05 -12.70
CA HIS A 237 -17.78 -23.61 -14.06
C HIS A 237 -19.00 -23.18 -14.89
N LYS A 238 -18.83 -22.89 -16.18
CA LYS A 238 -19.92 -22.39 -17.05
C LYS A 238 -21.09 -23.37 -17.19
N ASP A 239 -20.82 -24.67 -17.09
CA ASP A 239 -21.83 -25.74 -17.23
C ASP A 239 -22.64 -25.96 -15.94
N CYS A 240 -22.29 -25.29 -14.84
CA CYS A 240 -23.12 -25.29 -13.64
C CYS A 240 -24.22 -24.24 -13.78
N ASP A 241 -25.45 -24.57 -13.41
CA ASP A 241 -26.52 -23.57 -13.28
C ASP A 241 -26.21 -22.63 -12.11
N ILE A 242 -25.60 -21.49 -12.43
CA ILE A 242 -25.15 -20.52 -11.43
C ILE A 242 -26.32 -19.62 -11.04
N GLN A 243 -26.96 -19.95 -9.93
CA GLN A 243 -27.66 -18.95 -9.13
C GLN A 243 -26.57 -18.12 -8.41
N VAL A 244 -26.18 -16.99 -9.00
CA VAL A 244 -25.03 -16.15 -8.62
C VAL A 244 -24.97 -15.89 -7.11
N GLU A 245 -26.12 -15.59 -6.51
CA GLU A 245 -26.25 -15.26 -5.09
C GLU A 245 -26.13 -16.49 -4.18
N ARG A 246 -26.38 -17.69 -4.71
CA ARG A 246 -26.35 -18.97 -3.97
C ARG A 246 -25.06 -19.75 -4.17
N TYR A 247 -24.23 -19.37 -5.16
CA TYR A 247 -22.96 -20.04 -5.38
C TYR A 247 -22.07 -19.92 -4.13
N ARG A 248 -21.47 -21.04 -3.76
CA ARG A 248 -20.48 -21.12 -2.69
C ARG A 248 -19.26 -21.88 -3.21
N LEU A 249 -18.09 -21.34 -2.94
CA LEU A 249 -16.83 -21.89 -3.43
C LEU A 249 -16.53 -23.21 -2.71
N SER A 250 -16.45 -24.29 -3.49
CA SER A 250 -16.06 -25.59 -2.93
C SER A 250 -14.55 -25.62 -2.64
N ARG A 251 -14.15 -26.44 -1.68
CA ARG A 251 -12.73 -26.61 -1.32
C ARG A 251 -11.90 -27.14 -2.49
N GLU A 252 -12.47 -28.02 -3.31
CA GLU A 252 -11.84 -28.59 -4.50
C GLU A 252 -11.59 -27.51 -5.55
N THR A 253 -12.56 -26.61 -5.75
CA THR A 253 -12.42 -25.49 -6.67
C THR A 253 -11.36 -24.50 -6.16
N LEU A 254 -11.35 -24.18 -4.86
CA LEU A 254 -10.31 -23.33 -4.26
C LEU A 254 -8.90 -23.96 -4.38
N GLN A 255 -8.77 -25.27 -4.22
CA GLN A 255 -7.51 -25.98 -4.47
C GLN A 255 -7.09 -25.88 -5.94
N ARG A 256 -8.02 -26.01 -6.89
CA ARG A 256 -7.75 -25.81 -8.31
C ARG A 256 -7.32 -24.37 -8.63
N VAL A 257 -7.99 -23.36 -8.05
CA VAL A 257 -7.59 -21.95 -8.14
C VAL A 257 -6.15 -21.78 -7.70
N ASN A 258 -5.81 -22.27 -6.50
CA ASN A 258 -4.47 -22.16 -5.93
C ASN A 258 -3.41 -22.91 -6.75
N SER A 259 -3.77 -24.04 -7.37
CA SER A 259 -2.87 -24.80 -8.24
C SER A 259 -2.52 -24.02 -9.52
N LEU A 260 -3.51 -23.39 -10.16
CA LEU A 260 -3.31 -22.54 -11.33
C LEU A 260 -2.54 -21.26 -10.99
N LEU A 261 -2.85 -20.62 -9.86
CA LEU A 261 -2.13 -19.42 -9.40
C LEU A 261 -0.65 -19.75 -9.12
N ALA A 262 -0.36 -20.92 -8.54
CA ALA A 262 1.01 -21.33 -8.24
C ALA A 262 1.92 -21.40 -9.48
N CYS A 263 1.37 -21.65 -10.68
CA CYS A 263 2.13 -21.62 -11.93
C CYS A 263 2.77 -20.27 -12.23
N TYR A 264 2.23 -19.17 -11.68
CA TYR A 264 2.81 -17.83 -11.85
C TYR A 264 4.07 -17.58 -11.02
N LYS A 265 4.32 -18.39 -9.99
CA LYS A 265 5.49 -18.20 -9.11
C LYS A 265 6.78 -18.38 -9.89
N GLY A 266 7.79 -17.58 -9.55
CA GLY A 266 9.06 -17.57 -10.27
C GLY A 266 9.16 -16.44 -11.29
N THR A 267 10.15 -16.57 -12.17
CA THR A 267 10.44 -15.58 -13.21
C THR A 267 9.91 -16.09 -14.54
N HIS A 268 8.92 -15.39 -15.09
CA HIS A 268 8.31 -15.73 -16.38
C HIS A 268 8.26 -14.52 -17.30
N ASN A 269 7.95 -14.77 -18.57
CA ASN A 269 7.81 -13.73 -19.58
C ASN A 269 6.36 -13.26 -19.70
N PHE A 270 6.02 -12.14 -19.05
CA PHE A 270 4.65 -11.66 -18.94
C PHE A 270 4.19 -10.79 -20.14
N HIS A 271 4.75 -10.97 -21.34
CA HIS A 271 4.44 -10.13 -22.51
C HIS A 271 2.95 -10.18 -22.90
N SER A 272 2.32 -11.36 -22.89
CA SER A 272 0.87 -11.56 -23.12
C SER A 272 0.00 -10.90 -22.04
N PHE A 273 0.57 -10.70 -20.84
CA PHE A 273 -0.11 -10.15 -19.67
C PHE A 273 -0.07 -8.62 -19.60
N THR A 274 0.42 -7.95 -20.64
CA THR A 274 0.39 -6.49 -20.71
C THR A 274 0.02 -6.01 -22.12
N SER A 275 0.12 -4.72 -22.36
CA SER A 275 -0.04 -4.10 -23.66
C SER A 275 1.33 -3.60 -24.15
N GLN A 276 1.53 -3.49 -25.46
CA GLN A 276 2.72 -2.87 -26.07
C GLN A 276 4.06 -3.54 -25.72
N LYS A 277 4.06 -4.82 -25.36
CA LYS A 277 5.29 -5.61 -25.14
C LYS A 277 5.36 -6.78 -26.09
N GLY A 278 6.53 -6.96 -26.70
CA GLY A 278 6.82 -8.09 -27.57
C GLY A 278 7.35 -9.29 -26.78
N PRO A 279 7.25 -10.52 -27.34
CA PRO A 279 7.72 -11.73 -26.66
C PRO A 279 9.21 -11.73 -26.34
N ARG A 280 10.04 -11.04 -27.13
CA ARG A 280 11.49 -10.98 -26.93
C ARG A 280 11.96 -9.78 -26.12
N ASP A 281 11.05 -8.94 -25.62
CA ASP A 281 11.40 -7.79 -24.80
C ASP A 281 11.87 -8.27 -23.40
N PRO A 282 13.14 -8.08 -23.01
CA PRO A 282 13.64 -8.52 -21.71
C PRO A 282 12.93 -7.81 -20.55
N SER A 283 12.40 -6.61 -20.80
CA SER A 283 11.60 -5.86 -19.83
C SER A 283 10.19 -6.44 -19.63
N ALA A 284 9.78 -7.50 -20.34
CA ALA A 284 8.55 -8.24 -20.05
C ALA A 284 8.75 -9.34 -18.98
N LYS A 285 10.00 -9.71 -18.66
CA LYS A 285 10.29 -10.69 -17.60
C LYS A 285 10.00 -10.11 -16.23
N ARG A 286 9.17 -10.80 -15.44
CA ARG A 286 8.79 -10.38 -14.09
C ARG A 286 8.88 -11.54 -13.13
N TYR A 287 9.15 -11.21 -11.87
CA TYR A 287 9.30 -12.17 -10.78
C TYR A 287 8.13 -12.06 -9.81
N ILE A 288 7.35 -13.14 -9.73
CA ILE A 288 6.28 -13.32 -8.74
C ILE A 288 6.85 -14.16 -7.59
N MET A 289 6.82 -13.58 -6.40
CA MET A 289 7.33 -14.22 -5.19
C MET A 289 6.29 -15.20 -4.64
N GLU A 290 5.04 -14.76 -4.58
CA GLU A 290 3.94 -15.50 -4.00
C GLU A 290 2.62 -15.07 -4.62
N ILE A 291 1.72 -16.03 -4.81
CA ILE A 291 0.33 -15.77 -5.18
C ILE A 291 -0.54 -16.91 -4.68
N HIS A 292 -1.66 -16.59 -4.04
CA HIS A 292 -2.64 -17.56 -3.56
C HIS A 292 -4.01 -16.89 -3.38
N CYS A 293 -5.07 -17.69 -3.34
CA CYS A 293 -6.41 -17.30 -2.97
C CYS A 293 -6.69 -17.75 -1.53
N GLU A 294 -7.17 -16.83 -0.71
CA GLU A 294 -7.61 -17.09 0.66
C GLU A 294 -8.98 -17.79 0.69
N GLU A 295 -9.34 -18.31 1.86
CA GLU A 295 -10.66 -18.91 2.11
C GLU A 295 -11.78 -17.87 1.90
N PRO A 296 -12.92 -18.28 1.36
CA PRO A 296 -14.02 -17.36 1.07
C PRO A 296 -14.70 -16.87 2.36
N PHE A 297 -15.32 -15.70 2.28
CA PHE A 297 -16.15 -15.16 3.35
C PHE A 297 -17.45 -14.57 2.77
N VAL A 298 -18.49 -14.49 3.61
CA VAL A 298 -19.80 -13.98 3.21
C VAL A 298 -20.05 -12.59 3.79
N ARG A 299 -20.52 -11.67 2.95
CA ARG A 299 -20.99 -10.33 3.31
C ARG A 299 -22.28 -10.05 2.57
N GLU A 300 -23.33 -9.64 3.29
CA GLU A 300 -24.62 -9.24 2.72
C GLU A 300 -25.21 -10.31 1.76
N GLY A 301 -25.02 -11.59 2.08
CA GLY A 301 -25.53 -12.73 1.29
C GLY A 301 -24.66 -13.17 0.12
N LEU A 302 -23.73 -12.34 -0.35
CA LEU A 302 -22.74 -12.68 -1.37
C LEU A 302 -21.45 -13.21 -0.75
N GLU A 303 -20.87 -14.22 -1.40
CA GLU A 303 -19.59 -14.79 -1.02
C GLU A 303 -18.46 -14.17 -1.84
N PHE A 304 -17.39 -13.76 -1.17
CA PHE A 304 -16.19 -13.17 -1.74
C PHE A 304 -14.97 -14.00 -1.38
N ALA A 305 -13.92 -13.91 -2.20
CA ALA A 305 -12.60 -14.40 -1.89
C ALA A 305 -11.56 -13.33 -2.19
N GLU A 306 -10.37 -13.48 -1.61
CA GLU A 306 -9.25 -12.57 -1.80
C GLU A 306 -8.07 -13.30 -2.43
N ILE A 307 -7.60 -12.82 -3.59
CA ILE A 307 -6.35 -13.29 -4.19
C ILE A 307 -5.23 -12.34 -3.78
N LYS A 308 -4.25 -12.85 -3.04
CA LYS A 308 -3.06 -12.10 -2.63
C LYS A 308 -1.91 -12.43 -3.57
N VAL A 309 -1.23 -11.40 -4.09
CA VAL A 309 -0.05 -11.54 -4.96
C VAL A 309 1.07 -10.63 -4.49
N LYS A 310 2.25 -11.21 -4.23
CA LYS A 310 3.50 -10.49 -3.97
C LYS A 310 4.45 -10.66 -5.15
N GLY A 311 4.89 -9.54 -5.71
CA GLY A 311 5.82 -9.52 -6.83
C GLY A 311 6.81 -8.37 -6.72
N GLN A 312 7.96 -8.52 -7.38
CA GLN A 312 9.01 -7.49 -7.36
C GLN A 312 8.54 -6.21 -8.06
N SER A 313 7.95 -6.36 -9.24
CA SER A 313 7.36 -5.27 -10.02
C SER A 313 6.24 -5.83 -10.90
N PHE A 314 5.31 -4.97 -11.29
CA PHE A 314 4.18 -5.31 -12.14
C PHE A 314 4.09 -4.34 -13.30
N MET A 315 3.77 -4.85 -14.49
CA MET A 315 3.45 -4.06 -15.68
C MET A 315 1.99 -3.62 -15.65
N MET A 316 1.65 -2.69 -16.55
CA MET A 316 0.28 -2.25 -16.75
C MET A 316 -0.62 -3.46 -17.04
N HIS A 317 -1.77 -3.53 -16.35
CA HIS A 317 -2.76 -4.61 -16.44
C HIS A 317 -2.28 -6.02 -16.03
N GLN A 318 -1.03 -6.23 -15.63
CA GLN A 318 -0.46 -7.57 -15.43
C GLN A 318 -1.27 -8.43 -14.46
N ILE A 319 -1.52 -7.94 -13.24
CA ILE A 319 -2.26 -8.69 -12.21
C ILE A 319 -3.68 -9.00 -12.70
N ARG A 320 -4.33 -8.02 -13.34
CA ARG A 320 -5.71 -8.16 -13.84
C ARG A 320 -5.80 -9.23 -14.93
N LYS A 321 -4.82 -9.29 -15.83
CA LYS A 321 -4.74 -10.33 -16.85
C LYS A 321 -4.37 -11.70 -16.25
N MET A 322 -3.48 -11.75 -15.26
CA MET A 322 -3.14 -13.00 -14.56
C MET A 322 -4.38 -13.66 -13.95
N ILE A 323 -5.19 -12.87 -13.24
CA ILE A 323 -6.42 -13.35 -12.61
C ILE A 323 -7.47 -13.70 -13.69
N GLY A 324 -7.58 -12.88 -14.74
CA GLY A 324 -8.53 -13.12 -15.82
C GLY A 324 -8.28 -14.43 -16.56
N LEU A 325 -7.03 -14.80 -16.81
CA LEU A 325 -6.68 -16.08 -17.44
C LEU A 325 -7.09 -17.27 -16.56
N VAL A 326 -6.82 -17.20 -15.25
CA VAL A 326 -7.20 -18.25 -14.29
C VAL A 326 -8.72 -18.42 -14.24
N ILE A 327 -9.47 -17.31 -14.22
CA ILE A 327 -10.93 -17.35 -14.28
C ILE A 327 -11.40 -18.00 -15.60
N ALA A 328 -10.83 -17.63 -16.74
CA ALA A 328 -11.21 -18.22 -18.02
C ALA A 328 -11.00 -19.75 -18.08
N VAL A 329 -9.90 -20.25 -17.50
CA VAL A 329 -9.61 -21.68 -17.38
C VAL A 329 -10.62 -22.37 -16.44
N LEU A 330 -10.83 -21.82 -15.24
CA LEU A 330 -11.75 -22.41 -14.25
C LEU A 330 -13.20 -22.46 -14.74
N LYS A 331 -13.61 -21.47 -15.51
CA LYS A 331 -14.96 -21.42 -16.10
C LYS A 331 -15.12 -22.33 -17.31
N GLY A 332 -14.05 -22.94 -17.82
CA GLY A 332 -14.10 -23.84 -18.98
C GLY A 332 -14.19 -23.11 -20.34
N TYR A 333 -13.73 -21.86 -20.40
CA TYR A 333 -13.58 -21.12 -21.67
C TYR A 333 -12.21 -21.31 -22.31
N ALA A 334 -11.19 -21.67 -21.53
CA ALA A 334 -9.85 -21.95 -22.01
C ALA A 334 -9.31 -23.26 -21.41
N PRO A 335 -8.48 -24.03 -22.14
CA PRO A 335 -7.85 -25.23 -21.61
C PRO A 335 -6.69 -24.88 -20.67
N ASP A 336 -6.38 -25.75 -19.71
CA ASP A 336 -5.24 -25.57 -18.78
C ASP A 336 -3.89 -25.33 -19.50
N SER A 337 -3.71 -25.89 -20.71
CA SER A 337 -2.51 -25.69 -21.55
C SER A 337 -2.26 -24.24 -21.95
N ILE A 338 -3.28 -23.36 -21.90
CA ILE A 338 -3.11 -21.94 -22.18
C ILE A 338 -2.17 -21.26 -21.17
N MET A 339 -2.07 -21.79 -19.95
CA MET A 339 -1.19 -21.24 -18.91
C MET A 339 0.27 -21.30 -19.37
N GLU A 340 0.73 -22.45 -19.87
CA GLU A 340 2.09 -22.61 -20.38
C GLU A 340 2.29 -21.87 -21.71
N ARG A 341 1.31 -21.95 -22.62
CA ARG A 341 1.35 -21.26 -23.92
C ARG A 341 1.49 -19.75 -23.77
N SER A 342 0.89 -19.15 -22.72
CA SER A 342 0.94 -17.71 -22.47
C SER A 342 2.36 -17.15 -22.24
N TRP A 343 3.32 -18.00 -21.86
CA TRP A 343 4.73 -17.67 -21.69
C TRP A 343 5.56 -17.79 -22.97
N GLY A 344 5.02 -18.48 -23.99
CA GLY A 344 5.68 -18.74 -25.26
C GLY A 344 5.85 -17.50 -26.13
N GLU A 345 6.33 -17.69 -27.37
CA GLU A 345 6.46 -16.58 -28.32
C GLU A 345 5.10 -16.13 -28.90
N GLU A 346 4.08 -16.98 -28.85
CA GLU A 346 2.75 -16.66 -29.32
C GLU A 346 2.06 -15.63 -28.41
N LYS A 347 1.40 -14.66 -29.03
CA LYS A 347 0.65 -13.65 -28.30
C LYS A 347 -0.74 -14.19 -27.98
N VAL A 348 -0.98 -14.47 -26.71
CA VAL A 348 -2.30 -14.87 -26.22
C VAL A 348 -3.10 -13.62 -25.89
N HIS A 349 -4.31 -13.50 -26.44
CA HIS A 349 -5.27 -12.52 -25.94
C HIS A 349 -5.75 -12.98 -24.57
N ILE A 350 -5.49 -12.17 -23.53
CA ILE A 350 -5.83 -12.52 -22.15
C ILE A 350 -6.92 -11.55 -21.67
N PRO A 351 -8.06 -12.06 -21.17
CA PRO A 351 -9.13 -11.22 -20.66
C PRO A 351 -8.66 -10.47 -19.41
N LYS A 352 -9.05 -9.21 -19.31
CA LYS A 352 -8.63 -8.30 -18.23
C LYS A 352 -9.79 -8.08 -17.27
N VAL A 353 -9.69 -8.62 -16.05
CA VAL A 353 -10.72 -8.41 -15.01
C VAL A 353 -10.92 -6.92 -14.68
N PRO A 354 -12.06 -6.51 -14.09
CA PRO A 354 -12.27 -5.13 -13.63
C PRO A 354 -11.18 -4.62 -12.67
N GLY A 355 -11.02 -3.29 -12.57
CA GLY A 355 -10.08 -2.68 -11.63
C GLY A 355 -10.60 -2.61 -10.19
N LEU A 356 -11.93 -2.68 -10.02
CA LEU A 356 -12.65 -2.46 -8.76
C LEU A 356 -12.12 -3.31 -7.60
N GLY A 357 -11.90 -4.60 -7.84
CA GLY A 357 -11.44 -5.53 -6.81
C GLY A 357 -9.97 -5.39 -6.43
N LEU A 358 -9.17 -4.66 -7.22
CA LEU A 358 -7.72 -4.58 -7.02
C LEU A 358 -7.36 -3.52 -5.97
N VAL A 359 -6.58 -3.94 -4.98
CA VAL A 359 -6.10 -3.10 -3.87
C VAL A 359 -4.59 -3.25 -3.75
N LEU A 360 -3.84 -2.14 -3.79
CA LEU A 360 -2.45 -2.13 -3.36
C LEU A 360 -2.40 -2.23 -1.83
N GLU A 361 -2.03 -3.39 -1.32
CA GLU A 361 -2.02 -3.64 0.13
C GLU A 361 -0.75 -3.09 0.78
N ARG A 362 0.43 -3.43 0.23
CA ARG A 362 1.70 -3.08 0.86
C ARG A 362 2.81 -2.83 -0.15
N VAL A 363 3.61 -1.80 0.12
CA VAL A 363 4.87 -1.53 -0.56
C VAL A 363 6.01 -1.94 0.37
N HIS A 364 6.96 -2.71 -0.15
CA HIS A 364 8.03 -3.29 0.65
C HIS A 364 9.38 -2.62 0.38
N PHE A 365 10.15 -2.41 1.45
CA PHE A 365 11.44 -1.70 1.46
C PHE A 365 12.52 -2.51 2.20
N GLU A 366 12.45 -3.85 2.21
CA GLU A 366 13.34 -4.67 3.03
C GLU A 366 14.83 -4.47 2.67
N LYS A 367 15.19 -4.29 1.40
CA LYS A 367 16.59 -4.02 1.01
C LYS A 367 17.04 -2.64 1.44
N TYR A 368 16.15 -1.65 1.41
CA TYR A 368 16.45 -0.32 1.93
C TYR A 368 16.68 -0.37 3.45
N ASN A 369 15.78 -1.03 4.19
CA ASN A 369 15.88 -1.18 5.64
C ASN A 369 17.14 -1.95 6.05
N ARG A 370 17.54 -3.00 5.32
CA ARG A 370 18.80 -3.70 5.60
C ARG A 370 20.05 -2.83 5.39
N ARG A 371 20.00 -1.85 4.48
CA ARG A 371 21.16 -1.01 4.15
C ARG A 371 21.26 0.22 5.03
N PHE A 372 20.13 0.81 5.40
CA PHE A 372 20.08 2.11 6.10
C PHE A 372 19.37 2.03 7.46
N GLY A 373 18.62 0.98 7.76
CA GLY A 373 17.88 0.87 9.02
C GLY A 373 18.75 0.59 10.25
N SER A 374 20.03 0.26 10.08
CA SER A 374 20.96 -0.05 11.17
C SER A 374 22.08 0.98 11.34
N ASP A 375 22.04 2.11 10.62
CA ASP A 375 23.12 3.12 10.66
C ASP A 375 22.97 4.13 11.81
N GLY A 376 21.91 4.02 12.61
CA GLY A 376 21.62 4.88 13.76
C GLY A 376 21.20 6.30 13.38
N LEU A 377 21.17 6.64 12.09
CA LEU A 377 20.86 7.96 11.56
C LEU A 377 19.53 7.97 10.78
N HIS A 378 19.18 6.85 10.15
CA HIS A 378 17.95 6.69 9.38
C HIS A 378 17.02 5.65 10.01
N GLU A 379 15.76 6.03 10.13
CA GLU A 379 14.72 5.13 10.60
C GLU A 379 14.36 4.13 9.50
N ALA A 380 14.12 2.87 9.88
CA ALA A 380 13.59 1.87 8.97
C ALA A 380 12.20 2.30 8.45
N LEU A 381 11.97 2.13 7.16
CA LEU A 381 10.71 2.48 6.51
C LEU A 381 9.70 1.35 6.71
N GLU A 382 9.24 1.20 7.94
CA GLU A 382 8.23 0.25 8.39
C GLU A 382 7.04 1.00 8.99
N TRP A 383 5.84 0.46 8.81
CA TRP A 383 4.58 1.10 9.20
C TRP A 383 3.82 0.25 10.21
N THR A 384 4.56 -0.44 11.09
CA THR A 384 4.00 -1.37 12.10
C THR A 384 3.06 -0.65 13.06
N GLY A 385 3.35 0.61 13.41
CA GLY A 385 2.48 1.45 14.24
C GLY A 385 1.17 1.87 13.55
N GLU A 386 1.13 1.82 12.21
CA GLU A 386 -0.02 2.22 11.41
C GLU A 386 -0.87 1.03 10.93
N GLU A 387 -0.50 -0.21 11.23
CA GLU A 387 -1.21 -1.42 10.76
C GLU A 387 -2.70 -1.41 11.13
N GLN A 388 -3.03 -0.98 12.36
CA GLN A 388 -4.43 -0.84 12.79
C GLN A 388 -5.19 0.22 12.00
N LYS A 389 -4.53 1.34 11.66
CA LYS A 389 -5.13 2.42 10.84
C LYS A 389 -5.36 1.94 9.41
N ILE A 390 -4.41 1.19 8.84
CA ILE A 390 -4.52 0.57 7.52
C ILE A 390 -5.71 -0.40 7.50
N ALA A 391 -5.78 -1.31 8.47
CA ALA A 391 -6.87 -2.27 8.58
C ALA A 391 -8.23 -1.59 8.75
N GLY A 392 -8.33 -0.60 9.66
CA GLY A 392 -9.54 0.18 9.86
C GLY A 392 -9.99 0.90 8.59
N PHE A 393 -9.06 1.49 7.83
CA PHE A 393 -9.39 2.13 6.56
C PHE A 393 -9.88 1.14 5.50
N LYS A 394 -9.28 -0.06 5.40
CA LYS A 394 -9.73 -1.11 4.48
C LYS A 394 -11.18 -1.49 4.77
N GLU A 395 -11.49 -1.81 6.03
CA GLU A 395 -12.82 -2.26 6.46
C GLU A 395 -13.88 -1.15 6.36
N GLN A 396 -13.50 0.12 6.54
CA GLN A 396 -14.46 1.23 6.54
C GLN A 396 -14.71 1.82 5.15
N TYR A 397 -13.70 1.90 4.27
CA TYR A 397 -13.79 2.65 3.02
C TYR A 397 -13.55 1.81 1.76
N ILE A 398 -12.62 0.84 1.79
CA ILE A 398 -12.26 0.07 0.58
C ILE A 398 -13.24 -1.09 0.38
N TYR A 399 -13.32 -2.02 1.35
CA TYR A 399 -14.13 -3.23 1.21
C TYR A 399 -15.62 -2.93 1.05
N PRO A 400 -16.24 -2.01 1.83
CA PRO A 400 -17.65 -1.69 1.62
C PRO A 400 -17.92 -1.09 0.24
N THR A 401 -17.00 -0.28 -0.29
CA THR A 401 -17.14 0.28 -1.65
C THR A 401 -17.11 -0.82 -2.70
N ILE A 402 -16.19 -1.79 -2.59
CA ILE A 402 -16.10 -2.93 -3.52
C ILE A 402 -17.37 -3.77 -3.43
N ILE A 403 -17.76 -4.20 -2.22
CA ILE A 403 -18.91 -5.07 -1.97
C ILE A 403 -20.20 -4.42 -2.48
N LYS A 404 -20.46 -3.17 -2.09
CA LYS A 404 -21.65 -2.42 -2.53
C LYS A 404 -21.71 -2.27 -4.05
N THR A 405 -20.57 -1.97 -4.69
CA THR A 405 -20.51 -1.83 -6.15
C THR A 405 -20.76 -3.17 -6.85
N GLU A 406 -20.29 -4.29 -6.32
CA GLU A 406 -20.60 -5.61 -6.87
C GLU A 406 -22.08 -5.99 -6.68
N LEU A 407 -22.70 -5.61 -5.56
CA LEU A 407 -24.13 -5.83 -5.30
C LEU A 407 -25.04 -4.99 -6.23
N GLU A 408 -24.74 -3.70 -6.38
CA GLU A 408 -25.60 -2.75 -7.10
C GLU A 408 -25.32 -2.73 -8.61
N GLU A 409 -24.05 -2.65 -9.01
CA GLU A 409 -23.63 -2.45 -10.40
C GLU A 409 -23.24 -3.76 -11.09
N LYS A 410 -23.08 -4.85 -10.33
CA LYS A 410 -22.75 -6.21 -10.84
C LYS A 410 -21.51 -6.22 -11.75
N SER A 411 -20.49 -5.46 -11.37
CA SER A 411 -19.25 -5.24 -12.13
C SER A 411 -18.60 -6.54 -12.61
N MET A 412 -18.38 -7.51 -11.72
CA MET A 412 -17.80 -8.81 -12.07
C MET A 412 -18.70 -9.61 -13.01
N LEU A 413 -20.02 -9.65 -12.75
CA LEU A 413 -20.96 -10.40 -13.58
C LEU A 413 -21.01 -9.85 -15.01
N ASN A 414 -21.07 -8.53 -15.16
CA ASN A 414 -21.06 -7.87 -16.46
C ASN A 414 -19.78 -8.21 -17.25
N TRP A 415 -18.63 -8.24 -16.57
CA TRP A 415 -17.38 -8.66 -17.20
C TRP A 415 -17.38 -10.15 -17.57
N LEU A 416 -17.88 -11.04 -16.70
CA LEU A 416 -17.97 -12.47 -16.98
C LEU A 416 -18.79 -12.78 -18.24
N ASN A 417 -19.84 -11.99 -18.51
CA ASN A 417 -20.67 -12.11 -19.71
C ASN A 417 -19.91 -11.78 -21.01
N THR A 418 -18.71 -11.17 -20.93
CA THR A 418 -17.85 -10.93 -22.09
C THR A 418 -16.94 -12.11 -22.43
N LEU A 419 -16.74 -13.06 -21.51
CA LEU A 419 -15.84 -14.20 -21.72
C LEU A 419 -16.25 -15.14 -22.87
N PRO A 420 -17.53 -15.42 -23.16
CA PRO A 420 -17.91 -16.24 -24.30
C PRO A 420 -17.50 -15.67 -25.67
N ILE A 421 -17.35 -14.35 -25.75
CA ILE A 421 -16.96 -13.63 -26.98
C ILE A 421 -15.42 -13.61 -27.11
N HIS A 422 -14.71 -13.95 -26.03
CA HIS A 422 -13.27 -13.92 -26.02
C HIS A 422 -12.69 -15.11 -26.79
N ASP A 423 -11.87 -14.81 -27.79
CA ASP A 423 -11.22 -15.82 -28.59
C ASP A 423 -9.95 -16.33 -27.92
N PHE A 424 -9.96 -17.60 -27.49
CA PHE A 424 -8.81 -18.26 -26.90
C PHE A 424 -8.04 -19.15 -27.90
N ASP A 425 -8.55 -19.26 -29.14
CA ASP A 425 -8.03 -20.14 -30.20
C ASP A 425 -7.47 -19.37 -31.41
N VAL A 426 -7.89 -18.12 -31.67
CA VAL A 426 -7.36 -17.31 -32.78
C VAL A 426 -5.97 -16.77 -32.47
N THR A 427 -5.01 -17.61 -32.81
CA THR A 427 -3.67 -17.26 -33.26
C THR A 427 -3.43 -17.89 -34.63
N ALA A 428 -4.25 -17.57 -35.65
CA ALA A 428 -4.03 -18.07 -37.01
C ALA A 428 -4.69 -17.25 -38.13
N SER A 429 -4.65 -15.91 -38.10
CA SER A 429 -4.73 -15.07 -39.32
C SER A 429 -4.45 -13.62 -38.96
N GLY A 430 -3.44 -13.03 -39.58
CA GLY A 430 -3.26 -11.59 -39.58
C GLY A 430 -4.42 -10.93 -40.33
N VAL A 431 -5.49 -10.62 -39.63
CA VAL A 431 -6.50 -9.67 -40.09
C VAL A 431 -6.59 -8.59 -39.03
N GLN A 432 -6.12 -7.40 -39.42
CA GLN A 432 -6.50 -6.16 -38.78
C GLN A 432 -8.03 -6.06 -38.87
N LEU A 433 -8.72 -6.32 -37.77
CA LEU A 433 -10.07 -5.79 -37.62
C LEU A 433 -9.91 -4.30 -37.37
N ASP A 434 -10.21 -3.56 -38.42
CA ASP A 434 -10.31 -2.11 -38.44
C ASP A 434 -11.40 -1.71 -37.42
N GLU A 435 -11.00 -1.22 -36.24
CA GLU A 435 -11.88 -0.47 -35.34
C GLU A 435 -12.10 0.93 -35.95
N GLY A 436 -12.80 0.95 -37.08
CA GLY A 436 -13.41 2.13 -37.66
C GLY A 436 -14.80 2.36 -37.08
N ASN A 437 -14.92 2.66 -35.78
CA ASN A 437 -15.92 3.60 -35.24
C ASN A 437 -15.74 3.91 -33.73
N SER A 438 -14.60 4.50 -33.36
CA SER A 438 -14.43 5.17 -32.05
C SER A 438 -13.35 6.27 -32.10
N LYS A 439 -13.03 6.77 -33.31
CA LYS A 439 -12.17 7.93 -33.52
C LYS A 439 -12.93 9.22 -33.25
N GLU A 440 -13.25 9.46 -31.99
CA GLU A 440 -13.48 10.83 -31.52
C GLU A 440 -13.04 11.08 -30.05
N ASN A 441 -12.40 10.12 -29.36
CA ASN A 441 -11.96 10.37 -27.97
C ASN A 441 -10.59 9.81 -27.53
N GLU A 442 -9.75 9.28 -28.42
CA GLU A 442 -8.44 8.69 -28.05
C GLU A 442 -7.22 9.30 -28.77
N ALA A 443 -7.25 10.61 -29.02
CA ALA A 443 -6.08 11.34 -29.50
C ALA A 443 -5.72 12.44 -28.51
N LEU A 444 -5.16 12.09 -27.35
CA LEU A 444 -4.42 12.98 -26.45
C LEU A 444 -3.69 12.19 -25.34
N GLU A 445 -3.09 11.05 -25.67
CA GLU A 445 -2.08 10.41 -24.80
C GLU A 445 -0.86 10.04 -25.66
N GLY A 446 0.02 11.02 -25.83
CA GLY A 446 1.28 10.87 -26.55
C GLY A 446 2.44 11.53 -25.80
N SER A 447 3.53 10.75 -25.72
CA SER A 447 4.94 11.15 -25.56
C SER A 447 5.37 11.86 -24.26
N ASP A 448 6.21 11.17 -23.46
CA ASP A 448 7.64 11.51 -23.42
C ASP A 448 8.45 10.38 -22.76
N ASP A 449 9.31 9.73 -23.57
CA ASP A 449 10.26 8.70 -23.19
C ASP A 449 11.64 9.36 -23.14
N GLY A 450 12.02 9.85 -21.96
CA GLY A 450 13.37 10.34 -21.69
C GLY A 450 14.25 9.18 -21.26
N GLY A 451 14.93 8.56 -22.22
CA GLY A 451 16.12 7.77 -21.95
C GLY A 451 17.22 8.67 -21.40
N ASP A 452 17.95 8.19 -20.40
CA ASP A 452 19.27 8.72 -20.10
C ASP A 452 20.22 7.55 -19.84
N SER A 453 21.27 7.56 -20.63
CA SER A 453 22.46 6.72 -20.50
C SER A 453 23.47 7.53 -19.69
N ASP A 454 24.20 6.82 -18.82
CA ASP A 454 25.31 7.23 -17.94
C ASP A 454 25.00 8.07 -16.68
#